data_AF-A0A956N0R6-F1
#
_entry.id   AF-A0A956N0R6-F1
#
_cell.length_a   1.000
_cell.length_b   1.000
_cell.length_c   1.000
_cell.angle_alpha   90.00
_cell.angle_beta   90.00
_cell.angle_gamma   90.00
#
_symmetry.space_group_name_H-M   'P 1'
#
loop_
_entity.id
_entity.type
_entity.pdbx_description
1 polymer ?
#
loop_
_entity_poly.entity_id
_entity_poly.type
_entity_poly.pdbx_seq_one_letter_code
_entity_poly.pdbx_strand_id
1 'polypeptide(L)'
;MAHIKPKDNPPEERFKNNLNQLGELLIDLIKEANSKGFNNIDANMAKMGVGMLQCINNHVLIRGFIEKSCRYWDSMLDKEDETEEEALDRKQRFLLQHSTIIFSDLPLDSVNSVKGLFTATDSQGEPLISIDDKEDIWAFFKALVKCSINYYIGNEGAQMLLSSKVPSTFNIKQEAIKWKIDLK
;
A
#
# COMPACT_ATOMS: atom_id res chain seq x y z
N MET A 1 13.37 -2.12 11.25
CA MET A 1 12.49 -2.68 12.31
C MET A 1 11.21 -1.84 12.38
N ALA A 2 10.11 -2.32 11.80
CA ALA A 2 8.83 -1.63 11.85
C ALA A 2 8.26 -1.60 13.29
N HIS A 3 8.10 -0.41 13.85
CA HIS A 3 7.43 -0.22 15.15
C HIS A 3 5.91 -0.33 14.97
N ILE A 4 5.39 -1.56 15.01
CA ILE A 4 3.95 -1.81 15.04
C ILE A 4 3.43 -1.37 16.43
N LYS A 5 2.72 -0.24 16.47
CA LYS A 5 2.04 0.29 17.68
C LYS A 5 0.89 -0.63 18.15
N PRO A 6 0.42 -0.50 19.41
CA PRO A 6 -0.51 -1.43 20.05
C PRO A 6 -1.81 -1.64 19.28
N LYS A 7 -2.43 -2.81 19.49
CA LYS A 7 -3.71 -3.26 18.89
C LYS A 7 -4.91 -2.37 19.27
N ASP A 8 -4.72 -1.35 20.11
CA ASP A 8 -5.78 -0.56 20.76
C ASP A 8 -6.18 0.73 20.02
N ASN A 9 -5.40 1.20 19.04
CA ASN A 9 -5.80 2.37 18.25
C ASN A 9 -6.90 2.04 17.23
N PRO A 10 -7.81 2.98 16.93
CA PRO A 10 -8.82 2.82 15.89
C PRO A 10 -8.19 2.40 14.54
N PRO A 11 -8.85 1.52 13.76
CA PRO A 11 -8.31 1.01 12.51
C PRO A 11 -7.85 2.09 11.52
N GLU A 12 -8.58 3.20 11.41
CA GLU A 12 -8.26 4.34 10.55
C GLU A 12 -7.01 5.11 10.99
N GLU A 13 -6.72 5.18 12.29
CA GLU A 13 -5.48 5.78 12.78
C GLU A 13 -4.29 4.89 12.48
N ARG A 14 -4.43 3.56 12.70
CA ARG A 14 -3.40 2.58 12.33
C ARG A 14 -3.13 2.61 10.83
N PHE A 15 -4.18 2.70 10.03
CA PHE A 15 -4.07 2.86 8.57
C PHE A 15 -3.26 4.09 8.20
N LYS A 16 -3.59 5.26 8.74
CA LYS A 16 -2.86 6.50 8.45
C LYS A 16 -1.40 6.44 8.89
N ASN A 17 -1.13 5.86 10.05
CA ASN A 17 0.25 5.68 10.51
C ASN A 17 1.06 4.76 9.59
N ASN A 18 0.48 3.64 9.16
CA ASN A 18 1.13 2.74 8.19
C ASN A 18 1.35 3.43 6.84
N LEU A 19 0.38 4.23 6.38
CA LEU A 19 0.50 4.99 5.13
C LEU A 19 1.60 6.05 5.22
N ASN A 20 1.72 6.75 6.34
CA ASN A 20 2.79 7.73 6.57
C ASN A 20 4.16 7.05 6.58
N GLN A 21 4.30 5.92 7.28
CA GLN A 21 5.55 5.16 7.33
C GLN A 21 5.95 4.62 5.96
N LEU A 22 4.98 4.12 5.18
CA LEU A 22 5.21 3.75 3.78
C LEU A 22 5.71 4.95 2.96
N GLY A 23 5.10 6.12 3.16
CA GLY A 23 5.54 7.36 2.52
C GLY A 23 6.97 7.76 2.88
N GLU A 24 7.34 7.68 4.17
CA GLU A 24 8.69 7.94 4.65
C GLU A 24 9.71 6.97 4.04
N LEU A 25 9.39 5.66 4.02
CA LEU A 25 10.21 4.66 3.36
C LEU A 25 10.43 4.98 1.88
N LEU A 26 9.37 5.31 1.14
CA LEU A 26 9.49 5.68 -0.28
C LEU A 26 10.34 6.93 -0.48
N ILE A 27 10.25 7.93 0.40
CA ILE A 27 11.10 9.13 0.33
C ILE A 27 12.57 8.75 0.50
N ASP A 28 12.89 7.87 1.44
CA ASP A 28 14.27 7.46 1.69
C ASP A 28 14.83 6.64 0.52
N LEU A 29 14.03 5.74 -0.06
CA LEU A 29 14.39 5.02 -1.29
C LEU A 29 14.59 5.95 -2.49
N ILE A 30 13.77 7.00 -2.62
CA ILE A 30 13.94 8.02 -3.67
C ILE A 30 15.25 8.77 -3.47
N LYS A 31 15.59 9.19 -2.25
CA LYS A 31 16.86 9.87 -1.99
C LYS A 31 18.05 8.97 -2.32
N GLU A 32 17.97 7.70 -1.95
CA GLU A 32 19.00 6.72 -2.27
C GLU A 32 19.15 6.55 -3.78
N ALA A 33 18.04 6.34 -4.50
CA ALA A 33 18.04 6.23 -5.96
C ALA A 33 18.60 7.49 -6.64
N ASN A 34 18.22 8.69 -6.18
CA ASN A 34 18.77 9.96 -6.67
C ASN A 34 20.29 10.03 -6.45
N SER A 35 20.79 9.57 -5.30
CA SER A 35 22.24 9.52 -5.02
C SER A 35 23.01 8.58 -5.95
N LYS A 36 22.32 7.58 -6.50
CA LYS A 36 22.83 6.63 -7.51
C LYS A 36 22.59 7.10 -8.95
N GLY A 37 22.09 8.33 -9.16
CA GLY A 37 21.92 8.97 -10.46
C GLY A 37 20.52 8.87 -11.08
N PHE A 38 19.56 8.23 -10.40
CA PHE A 38 18.18 8.14 -10.86
C PHE A 38 17.38 9.36 -10.40
N ASN A 39 17.33 10.43 -11.19
CA ASN A 39 16.73 11.72 -10.79
C ASN A 39 15.28 11.91 -11.30
N ASN A 40 14.56 10.82 -11.55
CA ASN A 40 13.19 10.89 -12.12
C ASN A 40 12.13 11.30 -11.09
N ILE A 41 12.47 11.32 -9.80
CA ILE A 41 11.56 11.70 -8.72
C ILE A 41 12.27 12.68 -7.79
N ASP A 42 11.68 13.87 -7.61
CA ASP A 42 12.16 14.82 -6.61
C ASP A 42 11.72 14.35 -5.21
N ALA A 43 12.71 14.06 -4.35
CA ALA A 43 12.48 13.65 -2.97
C ALA A 43 11.71 14.72 -2.15
N ASN A 44 11.88 16.01 -2.45
CA ASN A 44 11.15 17.09 -1.80
C ASN A 44 9.68 17.09 -2.21
N MET A 45 9.38 16.80 -3.49
CA MET A 45 8.01 16.63 -3.96
C MET A 45 7.34 15.41 -3.31
N ALA A 46 8.05 14.29 -3.19
CA ALA A 46 7.57 13.12 -2.47
C ALA A 46 7.28 13.45 -0.98
N LYS A 47 8.18 14.20 -0.33
CA LYS A 47 8.00 14.68 1.05
C LYS A 47 6.78 15.59 1.21
N MET A 48 6.55 16.50 0.26
CA MET A 48 5.33 17.33 0.26
C MET A 48 4.08 16.46 0.12
N GLY A 49 4.08 15.47 -0.77
CA GLY A 49 2.97 14.54 -0.95
C GLY A 49 2.62 13.78 0.34
N VAL A 50 3.63 13.24 1.02
CA VAL A 50 3.43 12.57 2.33
C VAL A 50 2.93 13.56 3.38
N GLY A 51 3.44 14.79 3.41
CA GLY A 51 2.95 15.85 4.29
C GLY A 51 1.46 16.17 4.05
N MET A 52 1.00 16.19 2.79
CA MET A 52 -0.42 16.42 2.48
C MET A 52 -1.32 15.30 3.00
N LEU A 53 -0.87 14.04 3.00
CA LEU A 53 -1.63 12.92 3.57
C LEU A 53 -1.93 13.12 5.07
N GLN A 54 -1.08 13.85 5.78
CA GLN A 54 -1.29 14.17 7.19
C GLN A 54 -2.49 15.10 7.41
N CYS A 55 -2.84 15.94 6.43
CA CYS A 55 -3.97 16.86 6.49
C CYS A 55 -5.32 16.20 6.13
N ILE A 56 -5.30 15.02 5.49
CA ILE A 56 -6.52 14.33 5.06
C ILE A 56 -7.13 13.58 6.24
N ASN A 57 -8.47 13.61 6.35
CA ASN A 57 -9.23 12.90 7.36
C ASN A 57 -8.99 11.37 7.25
N ASN A 58 -8.76 10.72 8.39
CA ASN A 58 -8.40 9.30 8.46
C ASN A 58 -9.46 8.39 7.80
N HIS A 59 -10.75 8.70 7.98
CA HIS A 59 -11.84 7.94 7.35
C HIS A 59 -11.86 8.11 5.83
N VAL A 60 -11.54 9.29 5.32
CA VAL A 60 -11.47 9.52 3.87
C VAL A 60 -10.35 8.69 3.25
N LEU A 61 -9.18 8.64 3.89
CA LEU A 61 -8.03 7.86 3.41
C LEU A 61 -8.35 6.36 3.33
N ILE A 62 -8.84 5.77 4.42
CA ILE A 62 -9.11 4.33 4.47
C ILE A 62 -10.27 3.93 3.55
N ARG A 63 -11.32 4.76 3.44
CA ARG A 63 -12.45 4.50 2.52
C ARG A 63 -12.01 4.56 1.07
N GLY A 64 -11.27 5.59 0.68
CA GLY A 64 -10.73 5.72 -0.68
C GLY A 64 -9.84 4.54 -1.06
N PHE A 65 -9.00 4.08 -0.12
CA PHE A 65 -8.20 2.88 -0.33
C PHE A 65 -9.07 1.64 -0.53
N ILE A 66 -10.07 1.39 0.33
CA ILE A 66 -10.99 0.24 0.20
C ILE A 66 -11.67 0.25 -1.17
N GLU A 67 -12.31 1.37 -1.55
CA GLU A 67 -13.06 1.49 -2.81
C GLU A 67 -12.20 1.15 -4.04
N LYS A 68 -10.92 1.50 -3.99
CA LYS A 68 -10.02 1.33 -5.14
C LYS A 68 -9.28 0.00 -5.14
N SER A 69 -8.99 -0.56 -3.97
CA SER A 69 -8.12 -1.72 -3.82
C SER A 69 -8.84 -3.03 -3.52
N CYS A 70 -10.07 -3.02 -2.97
CA CYS A 70 -10.74 -4.23 -2.46
C CYS A 70 -10.85 -5.37 -3.48
N ARG A 71 -11.06 -5.05 -4.76
CA ARG A 71 -11.13 -6.03 -5.85
C ARG A 71 -9.81 -6.77 -6.14
N TYR A 72 -8.71 -6.30 -5.56
CA TYR A 72 -7.35 -6.78 -5.81
C TYR A 72 -6.73 -7.45 -4.58
N TRP A 73 -7.43 -7.50 -3.44
CA TRP A 73 -6.85 -8.01 -2.18
C TRP A 73 -6.49 -9.49 -2.25
N ASP A 74 -7.23 -10.32 -3.00
CA ASP A 74 -6.87 -11.71 -3.22
C ASP A 74 -5.50 -11.86 -3.90
N SER A 75 -5.18 -10.96 -4.84
CA SER A 75 -3.87 -10.92 -5.49
C SER A 75 -2.75 -10.44 -4.56
N MET A 76 -3.08 -9.89 -3.40
CA MET A 76 -2.12 -9.46 -2.38
C MET A 76 -1.82 -10.54 -1.31
N LEU A 77 -2.56 -11.65 -1.30
CA LEU A 77 -2.31 -12.75 -0.37
C LEU A 77 -0.99 -13.47 -0.72
N ASP A 78 -0.36 -14.07 0.29
CA ASP A 78 0.73 -15.00 0.05
C ASP A 78 0.13 -16.31 -0.45
N LYS A 79 0.81 -16.99 -1.38
CA LYS A 79 0.42 -18.33 -1.82
C LYS A 79 1.34 -19.34 -1.14
N GLU A 80 0.75 -20.43 -0.67
CA GLU A 80 1.46 -21.45 0.10
C GLU A 80 2.51 -22.20 -0.76
N ASP A 81 2.32 -22.25 -2.07
CA ASP A 81 3.16 -22.99 -3.02
C ASP A 81 4.14 -22.09 -3.82
N GLU A 82 4.30 -20.81 -3.48
CA GLU A 82 5.23 -19.90 -4.17
C GLU A 82 6.62 -19.91 -3.52
N THR A 83 7.68 -19.97 -4.33
CA THR A 83 9.04 -19.63 -3.89
C THR A 83 9.14 -18.13 -3.59
N GLU A 84 10.18 -17.72 -2.84
CA GLU A 84 10.42 -16.32 -2.50
C GLU A 84 10.57 -15.43 -3.75
N GLU A 85 11.26 -15.93 -4.77
CA GLU A 85 11.45 -15.24 -6.05
C GLU A 85 10.13 -15.05 -6.81
N GLU A 86 9.30 -16.10 -6.90
CA GLU A 86 7.98 -16.04 -7.54
C GLU A 86 7.03 -15.10 -6.81
N ALA A 87 7.08 -15.12 -5.48
CA ALA A 87 6.30 -14.20 -4.65
C ALA A 87 6.72 -12.75 -4.93
N LEU A 88 8.03 -12.47 -4.98
CA LEU A 88 8.54 -11.13 -5.24
C LEU A 88 8.17 -10.62 -6.64
N ASP A 89 8.32 -11.45 -7.68
CA ASP A 89 7.91 -11.10 -9.04
C ASP A 89 6.41 -10.81 -9.13
N ARG A 90 5.57 -11.63 -8.49
CA ARG A 90 4.12 -11.37 -8.42
C ARG A 90 3.81 -10.04 -7.74
N LYS A 91 4.44 -9.74 -6.60
CA LYS A 91 4.27 -8.48 -5.87
C LYS A 91 4.68 -7.28 -6.73
N GLN A 92 5.79 -7.40 -7.46
CA GLN A 92 6.26 -6.37 -8.37
C GLN A 92 5.29 -6.17 -9.55
N ARG A 93 4.84 -7.24 -10.20
CA ARG A 93 3.83 -7.17 -11.28
C ARG A 93 2.53 -6.55 -10.79
N PHE A 94 2.10 -6.90 -9.58
CA PHE A 94 0.92 -6.31 -8.96
C PHE A 94 1.04 -4.79 -8.87
N LEU A 95 2.16 -4.27 -8.34
CA LEU A 95 2.39 -2.84 -8.21
C LEU A 95 2.42 -2.15 -9.57
N LEU A 96 3.08 -2.74 -10.56
CA LEU A 96 3.15 -2.17 -11.91
C LEU A 96 1.77 -2.10 -12.60
N GLN A 97 0.93 -3.12 -12.41
CA GLN A 97 -0.37 -3.22 -13.05
C GLN A 97 -1.45 -2.39 -12.35
N HIS A 98 -1.45 -2.34 -11.02
CA HIS A 98 -2.61 -1.84 -10.25
C HIS A 98 -2.38 -0.53 -9.52
N SER A 99 -1.13 -0.07 -9.32
CA SER A 99 -0.84 1.16 -8.57
C SER A 99 -1.54 2.40 -9.15
N THR A 100 -1.63 2.55 -10.47
CA THR A 100 -2.37 3.67 -11.10
C THR A 100 -3.84 3.70 -10.71
N ILE A 101 -4.47 2.53 -10.58
CA ILE A 101 -5.89 2.43 -10.22
C ILE A 101 -6.06 2.69 -8.72
N ILE A 102 -5.24 2.03 -7.90
CA ILE A 102 -5.28 2.12 -6.44
C ILE A 102 -5.00 3.55 -5.98
N PHE A 103 -4.04 4.22 -6.63
CA PHE A 103 -3.61 5.58 -6.32
C PHE A 103 -4.10 6.61 -7.35
N SER A 104 -5.25 6.37 -7.98
CA SER A 104 -5.80 7.25 -9.03
C SER A 104 -6.12 8.70 -8.59
N ASP A 105 -6.13 8.99 -7.28
CA ASP A 105 -6.26 10.37 -6.79
C ASP A 105 -4.91 11.11 -6.75
N LEU A 106 -3.81 10.41 -6.99
CA LEU A 106 -2.48 11.00 -7.10
C LEU A 106 -2.18 11.33 -8.57
N PRO A 107 -1.34 12.34 -8.84
CA PRO A 107 -0.90 12.65 -10.19
C PRO A 107 -0.31 11.40 -10.88
N LEU A 108 -0.78 11.11 -12.10
CA LEU A 108 -0.38 9.92 -12.86
C LEU A 108 1.14 9.82 -13.03
N ASP A 109 1.78 10.96 -13.26
CA ASP A 109 3.23 11.05 -13.40
C ASP A 109 3.94 10.63 -12.11
N SER A 110 3.41 11.00 -10.94
CA SER A 110 3.94 10.56 -9.66
C SER A 110 3.80 9.05 -9.48
N VAL A 111 2.68 8.46 -9.89
CA VAL A 111 2.48 7.00 -9.81
C VAL A 111 3.40 6.25 -10.78
N ASN A 112 3.56 6.75 -12.00
CA ASN A 112 4.48 6.16 -12.99
C ASN A 112 5.94 6.30 -12.58
N SER A 113 6.32 7.42 -11.97
CA SER A 113 7.63 7.63 -11.36
C SER A 113 7.90 6.57 -10.27
N VAL A 114 6.93 6.36 -9.36
CA VAL A 114 7.04 5.32 -8.33
C VAL A 114 7.17 3.92 -8.95
N LYS A 115 6.42 3.59 -10.00
CA LYS A 115 6.61 2.32 -10.75
C LYS A 115 8.03 2.20 -11.30
N GLY A 116 8.55 3.29 -11.87
CA GLY A 116 9.90 3.36 -12.42
C GLY A 116 10.96 3.02 -11.36
N LEU A 117 10.76 3.44 -10.12
CA LEU A 117 11.65 3.14 -9.00
C LEU A 117 11.80 1.64 -8.73
N PHE A 118 10.72 0.84 -8.85
CA PHE A 118 10.75 -0.62 -8.63
C PHE A 118 11.46 -1.40 -9.74
N THR A 119 11.59 -0.80 -10.92
CA THR A 119 12.23 -1.40 -12.10
C THR A 119 13.57 -0.77 -12.43
N ALA A 120 13.97 0.29 -11.72
CA ALA A 120 15.17 1.02 -12.03
C ALA A 120 16.41 0.24 -11.62
N THR A 121 17.43 0.31 -12.48
CA THR A 121 18.75 -0.26 -12.25
C THR A 121 19.80 0.85 -12.25
N ASP A 122 20.90 0.64 -11.56
CA ASP A 122 22.06 1.52 -11.63
C ASP A 122 22.87 1.34 -12.92
N SER A 123 24.00 2.04 -13.01
CA SER A 123 24.92 1.96 -14.16
C SER A 123 25.55 0.58 -14.38
N GLN A 124 25.53 -0.30 -13.38
CA GLN A 124 26.04 -1.68 -13.44
C GLN A 124 24.93 -2.69 -13.76
N GLY A 125 23.67 -2.23 -13.84
CA GLY A 125 22.51 -3.10 -14.06
C GLY A 125 21.92 -3.67 -12.76
N GLU A 126 22.42 -3.26 -11.59
CA GLU A 126 21.91 -3.72 -10.30
C GLU A 126 20.63 -2.97 -9.92
N PRO A 127 19.61 -3.64 -9.34
CA PRO A 127 18.39 -2.98 -8.89
C PRO A 127 18.66 -1.84 -7.91
N LEU A 128 18.03 -0.68 -8.12
CA LEU A 128 18.18 0.46 -7.21
C LEU A 128 17.50 0.27 -5.86
N ILE A 129 16.45 -0.55 -5.82
CA ILE A 129 15.73 -0.96 -4.61
C ILE A 129 16.07 -2.44 -4.34
N SER A 130 16.45 -2.74 -3.10
CA SER A 130 16.77 -4.11 -2.67
C SER A 130 15.52 -4.99 -2.56
N ILE A 131 15.73 -6.30 -2.42
CA ILE A 131 14.63 -7.24 -2.15
C ILE A 131 13.96 -6.92 -0.81
N ASP A 132 14.75 -6.64 0.23
CA ASP A 132 14.27 -6.33 1.57
C ASP A 132 13.35 -5.08 1.56
N ASP A 133 13.74 -4.03 0.82
CA ASP A 133 12.91 -2.83 0.68
C ASP A 133 11.56 -3.12 0.01
N LYS A 134 11.55 -4.00 -1.01
CA LYS A 134 10.31 -4.43 -1.68
C LYS A 134 9.41 -5.21 -0.72
N GLU A 135 9.99 -6.06 0.11
CA GLU A 135 9.25 -6.80 1.15
C GLU A 135 8.70 -5.87 2.23
N ASP A 136 9.46 -4.87 2.66
CA ASP A 136 8.99 -3.86 3.62
C ASP A 136 7.81 -3.04 3.06
N ILE A 137 7.92 -2.60 1.81
CA ILE A 137 6.80 -1.95 1.10
C ILE A 137 5.58 -2.87 1.06
N TRP A 138 5.77 -4.15 0.73
CA TRP A 138 4.68 -5.11 0.65
C TRP A 138 4.03 -5.36 2.02
N ALA A 139 4.82 -5.40 3.09
CA ALA A 139 4.34 -5.52 4.46
C ALA A 139 3.40 -4.36 4.82
N PHE A 140 3.73 -3.12 4.39
CA PHE A 140 2.83 -1.98 4.56
C PHE A 140 1.52 -2.17 3.79
N PHE A 141 1.53 -2.61 2.54
CA PHE A 141 0.29 -2.89 1.79
C PHE A 141 -0.60 -3.89 2.52
N LYS A 142 -0.04 -5.00 3.02
CA LYS A 142 -0.78 -5.99 3.82
C LYS A 142 -1.33 -5.38 5.10
N ALA A 143 -0.56 -4.52 5.77
CA ALA A 143 -1.02 -3.83 6.98
C ALA A 143 -2.18 -2.86 6.69
N LEU A 144 -2.14 -2.15 5.56
CA LEU A 144 -3.23 -1.28 5.09
C LEU A 144 -4.50 -2.07 4.81
N VAL A 145 -4.41 -3.22 4.15
CA VAL A 145 -5.56 -4.13 3.93
C VAL A 145 -6.13 -4.63 5.25
N LYS A 146 -5.30 -5.09 6.18
CA LYS A 146 -5.76 -5.54 7.50
C LYS A 146 -6.45 -4.43 8.29
N CYS A 147 -5.94 -3.20 8.24
CA CYS A 147 -6.60 -2.06 8.87
C CYS A 147 -7.94 -1.77 8.20
N SER A 148 -8.00 -1.84 6.87
CA SER A 148 -9.21 -1.65 6.07
C SER A 148 -10.30 -2.66 6.40
N ILE A 149 -9.94 -3.94 6.57
CA ILE A 149 -10.89 -4.98 6.95
C ILE A 149 -11.44 -4.72 8.35
N ASN A 150 -10.56 -4.44 9.32
CA ASN A 150 -10.97 -4.10 10.69
C ASN A 150 -11.87 -2.86 10.75
N TYR A 151 -11.56 -1.84 9.96
CA TYR A 151 -12.36 -0.62 9.85
C TYR A 151 -13.78 -0.92 9.37
N TYR A 152 -13.91 -1.78 8.37
CA TYR A 152 -15.19 -2.16 7.78
C TYR A 152 -16.05 -3.01 8.73
N ILE A 153 -15.42 -3.91 9.50
CA ILE A 153 -16.10 -4.75 10.50
C ILE A 153 -16.58 -3.89 11.68
N GLY A 154 -15.70 -3.07 12.26
CA GLY A 154 -15.99 -2.33 13.49
C GLY A 154 -17.00 -1.19 13.34
N ASN A 155 -17.22 -0.69 12.11
CA ASN A 155 -18.15 0.40 11.85
C ASN A 155 -19.49 -0.05 11.24
N GLU A 156 -19.79 -1.36 11.20
CA GLU A 156 -20.88 -1.98 10.46
C GLU A 156 -20.99 -1.41 9.03
N GLY A 157 -20.41 -2.12 8.04
CA GLY A 157 -20.34 -1.73 6.61
C GLY A 157 -21.60 -1.19 5.92
N ALA A 158 -22.75 -1.09 6.59
CA ALA A 158 -23.98 -0.44 6.15
C ALA A 158 -23.78 0.97 5.57
N GLN A 159 -22.92 1.85 6.13
CA GLN A 159 -22.71 3.17 5.53
C GLN A 159 -21.77 3.17 4.31
N MET A 160 -20.84 2.22 4.19
CA MET A 160 -19.96 2.11 3.01
C MET A 160 -20.62 1.37 1.85
N LEU A 161 -21.47 0.36 2.12
CA LEU A 161 -22.26 -0.36 1.11
C LEU A 161 -23.28 0.55 0.40
N LEU A 162 -23.71 1.63 1.05
CA LEU A 162 -24.57 2.65 0.44
C LEU A 162 -23.81 3.52 -0.58
N SER A 163 -22.47 3.51 -0.56
CA SER A 163 -21.66 4.09 -1.63
C SER A 163 -21.46 3.03 -2.72
N SER A 164 -21.98 3.31 -3.90
CA SER A 164 -22.12 2.46 -5.09
C SER A 164 -20.82 1.87 -5.69
N LYS A 165 -19.68 1.93 -4.99
CA LYS A 165 -18.35 1.65 -5.54
C LYS A 165 -17.67 0.38 -5.02
N VAL A 166 -18.13 -0.20 -3.92
CA VAL A 166 -17.66 -1.52 -3.46
C VAL A 166 -18.41 -2.61 -4.24
N PRO A 167 -17.73 -3.62 -4.82
CA PRO A 167 -18.41 -4.69 -5.56
C PRO A 167 -19.46 -5.38 -4.69
N SER A 168 -20.65 -5.66 -5.23
CA SER A 168 -21.73 -6.36 -4.50
C SER A 168 -21.33 -7.78 -4.07
N THR A 169 -20.30 -8.35 -4.70
CA THR A 169 -19.71 -9.65 -4.38
C THR A 169 -18.69 -9.60 -3.24
N PHE A 170 -18.30 -8.42 -2.76
CA PHE A 170 -17.31 -8.26 -1.71
C PHE A 170 -17.89 -8.69 -0.35
N ASN A 171 -17.37 -9.80 0.19
CA ASN A 171 -17.79 -10.35 1.48
C ASN A 171 -16.72 -10.15 2.53
N ILE A 172 -16.92 -9.13 3.39
CA ILE A 172 -15.93 -8.77 4.40
C ILE A 172 -15.62 -9.89 5.41
N LYS A 173 -16.59 -10.75 5.72
CA LYS A 173 -16.37 -11.88 6.65
C LYS A 173 -15.45 -12.92 6.04
N GLN A 174 -15.61 -13.19 4.75
CA GLN A 174 -14.69 -14.08 4.01
C GLN A 174 -13.29 -13.48 3.92
N GLU A 175 -13.19 -12.18 3.65
CA GLU A 175 -11.89 -11.48 3.64
C GLU A 175 -11.19 -11.54 5.00
N ALA A 176 -11.92 -11.34 6.10
CA ALA A 176 -11.34 -11.47 7.44
C ALA A 176 -10.73 -12.85 7.70
N ILE A 177 -11.41 -13.92 7.25
CA ILE A 177 -10.90 -15.30 7.35
C ILE A 177 -9.63 -15.48 6.51
N LYS A 178 -9.65 -15.07 5.23
CA LYS A 178 -8.49 -15.17 4.33
C LYS A 178 -7.27 -14.46 4.90
N TRP A 179 -7.48 -13.26 5.46
CA TRP A 179 -6.43 -12.43 6.03
C TRP A 179 -6.04 -12.79 7.46
N LYS A 180 -6.59 -13.89 8.01
CA LYS A 180 -6.35 -14.39 9.37
C LYS A 180 -6.58 -13.29 10.42
N ILE A 181 -7.62 -12.49 10.24
CA ILE A 181 -8.02 -11.42 11.14
C ILE A 181 -8.99 -11.99 12.17
N ASP A 182 -8.62 -11.84 13.44
CA ASP A 182 -9.41 -12.30 14.56
C ASP A 182 -10.65 -11.41 14.74
N LEU A 183 -11.82 -11.97 14.40
CA LEU A 183 -13.13 -11.35 14.57
C LEU A 183 -13.55 -11.53 16.03
N LYS A 184 -13.15 -10.59 16.89
CA LYS A 184 -13.66 -10.54 18.28
C LYS A 184 -15.06 -9.98 18.35
#